data_AF-A0A927RCM1-F1
#
_entry.id   AF-A0A927RCM1-F1
#
_cell.length_a   1.000
_cell.length_b   1.000
_cell.length_c   1.000
_cell.angle_alpha   90.00
_cell.angle_beta   90.00
_cell.angle_gamma   90.00
#
_symmetry.space_group_name_H-M   'P 1'
#
loop_
_entity.id
_entity.type
_entity.pdbx_description
1 polymer ?
#
loop_
_entity_poly.entity_id
_entity_poly.type
_entity_poly.pdbx_seq_one_letter_code
_entity_poly.pdbx_strand_id
1 'polypeptide(L)' 'MKVEKLTPHMSRTTVATGLLDAGVPIVDVQDMLGHASPATTRRYDRGRRKLDAHAAYRWASIVAGGS' A
#
# COMPACT_ATOMS: atom_id res chain seq x y z
N MET A 1 -0.60 5.44 -27.28
CA MET A 1 -0.61 5.05 -25.85
C MET A 1 0.17 3.75 -25.72
N LYS A 2 1.28 3.71 -24.98
CA LYS A 2 2.13 2.50 -24.86
C LYS A 2 1.58 1.68 -23.69
N VAL A 3 1.08 0.48 -23.94
CA VAL A 3 0.61 -0.41 -22.87
C VAL A 3 1.83 -1.08 -22.27
N GLU A 4 2.15 -0.75 -21.02
CA GLU A 4 3.19 -1.45 -20.27
C GLU A 4 2.76 -2.89 -20.02
N LYS A 5 3.71 -3.83 -20.21
CA LYS A 5 3.43 -5.24 -19.92
C LYS A 5 3.26 -5.41 -18.42
N LEU A 6 2.11 -5.94 -18.01
CA LEU A 6 1.88 -6.41 -16.65
C LEU A 6 2.98 -7.40 -16.27
N THR A 7 3.78 -7.05 -15.27
CA THR A 7 4.78 -7.94 -14.69
C THR A 7 4.38 -8.32 -13.26
N PRO A 8 4.86 -9.47 -12.74
CA PRO A 8 4.64 -9.84 -11.35
C PRO A 8 5.11 -8.80 -10.32
N HIS A 9 5.99 -7.88 -10.71
CA HIS A 9 6.43 -6.78 -9.85
C HIS A 9 5.37 -5.69 -9.68
N MET A 10 4.59 -5.43 -10.73
CA MET A 10 3.48 -4.46 -10.68
C MET A 10 2.35 -4.97 -9.78
N SER A 11 1.97 -6.24 -9.91
CA SER A 11 0.92 -6.84 -9.07
C SER A 11 1.33 -6.89 -7.59
N ARG A 12 2.60 -7.22 -7.29
CA ARG A 12 3.13 -7.16 -5.91
C ARG A 12 2.94 -5.77 -5.28
N THR A 13 3.14 -4.71 -6.04
CA THR A 13 2.96 -3.33 -5.54
C THR A 13 1.50 -3.01 -5.24
N THR A 14 0.59 -3.36 -6.15
CA THR A 14 -0.84 -3.12 -5.99
C THR A 14 -1.40 -3.91 -4.79
N VAL A 15 -1.03 -5.18 -4.67
CA VAL A 15 -1.45 -6.05 -3.56
C VAL A 15 -0.89 -5.54 -2.22
N ALA A 16 0.40 -5.20 -2.15
CA ALA A 16 1.02 -4.69 -0.93
C ALA A 16 0.33 -3.40 -0.45
N THR A 17 0.09 -2.46 -1.37
CA THR A 17 -0.53 -1.16 -1.06
C THR A 17 -1.97 -1.35 -0.59
N GLY A 18 -2.78 -2.12 -1.33
CA GLY A 18 -4.19 -2.32 -0.99
C GLY A 18 -4.41 -3.01 0.36
N LEU A 19 -3.60 -4.03 0.70
CA LEU A 19 -3.70 -4.70 2.00
C LEU A 19 -3.26 -3.80 3.15
N LEU A 20 -2.19 -3.02 2.95
CA LEU A 20 -1.76 -2.05 3.95
C LEU A 20 -2.79 -0.95 4.13
N ASP A 21 -3.42 -0.45 3.08
CA ASP A 21 -4.49 0.56 3.18
C ASP A 21 -5.71 0.01 3.93
N ALA A 22 -6.03 -1.28 3.74
CA ALA A 22 -7.06 -1.99 4.50
C ALA A 22 -6.70 -2.25 5.98
N GLY A 23 -5.50 -1.84 6.44
CA GLY A 23 -5.08 -1.97 7.83
C GLY A 23 -4.46 -3.33 8.19
N VAL A 24 -4.18 -4.19 7.21
CA VAL A 24 -3.52 -5.47 7.45
C VAL A 24 -2.11 -5.24 8.02
N PRO A 25 -1.71 -5.94 9.09
CA PRO A 25 -0.36 -5.86 9.63
C PRO A 25 0.72 -6.14 8.57
N ILE A 26 1.81 -5.37 8.61
CA ILE A 26 2.89 -5.48 7.62
C ILE A 26 3.55 -6.87 7.58
N VAL A 27 3.50 -7.62 8.69
CA VAL A 27 4.04 -8.98 8.79
C VAL A 27 3.20 -9.95 7.96
N ASP A 28 1.87 -9.89 8.08
CA ASP A 28 0.96 -10.74 7.31
C ASP A 28 1.05 -10.44 5.80
N VAL A 29 1.21 -9.16 5.44
CA VAL A 29 1.46 -8.76 4.05
C VAL A 29 2.81 -9.28 3.54
N GLN A 30 3.83 -9.38 4.39
CA GLN A 30 5.14 -9.94 4.02
C GLN A 30 5.04 -11.44 3.73
N ASP A 31 4.37 -12.18 4.61
CA ASP A 31 4.19 -13.62 4.47
C ASP A 31 3.42 -13.95 3.20
N MET A 32 2.34 -13.21 2.91
CA MET A 32 1.57 -13.35 1.68
C MET A 32 2.40 -13.11 0.42
N LEU A 33 3.35 -12.17 0.44
CA LEU A 33 4.18 -11.84 -0.72
C LEU A 33 5.42 -12.74 -0.87
N GLY A 34 5.69 -13.60 0.12
CA GLY A 34 6.86 -14.46 0.20
C GLY A 34 8.16 -13.66 0.34
N HIS A 35 8.11 -12.49 0.99
CA HIS A 35 9.29 -11.65 1.18
C HIS A 35 10.16 -12.17 2.32
N ALA A 36 11.38 -12.60 1.99
CA ALA A 36 12.34 -13.09 3.00
C ALA A 36 12.83 -12.00 3.97
N SER A 37 12.62 -10.71 3.68
CA SER A 37 13.02 -9.60 4.54
C SER A 37 11.93 -8.54 4.68
N PRO A 38 11.66 -8.07 5.91
CA PRO A 38 10.74 -6.95 6.16
C PRO A 38 11.18 -5.63 5.52
N ALA A 39 12.47 -5.50 5.16
CA ALA A 39 13.02 -4.28 4.59
C ALA A 39 12.39 -3.92 3.23
N THR A 40 12.00 -4.93 2.45
CA THR A 40 11.41 -4.74 1.11
C THR A 40 9.98 -4.20 1.19
N THR A 41 9.23 -4.58 2.24
CA THR A 41 7.83 -4.14 2.44
C THR A 41 7.72 -2.81 3.20
N ARG A 42 8.71 -2.47 4.04
CA ARG A 42 8.76 -1.18 4.78
C ARG A 42 8.64 0.07 3.89
N ARG A 43 9.01 -0.03 2.61
CA ARG A 43 8.85 1.05 1.63
C ARG A 43 7.37 1.43 1.44
N TYR A 44 6.45 0.47 1.47
CA TYR A 44 5.02 0.71 1.29
C TYR A 44 4.38 1.40 2.51
N ASP A 45 4.74 0.97 3.73
CA ASP A 45 4.30 1.61 4.97
C ASP A 45 4.72 3.10 5.07
N ARG A 46 5.92 3.44 4.58
CA ARG A 46 6.38 4.83 4.50
C ARG A 46 5.56 5.66 3.52
N GLY A 47 5.10 5.08 2.42
CA GLY A 47 4.20 5.73 1.46
C GLY A 47 2.86 6.07 2.08
N ARG A 48 2.25 5.10 2.79
CA ARG A 48 0.98 5.27 3.49
C ARG A 48 1.02 6.37 4.54
N ARG A 49 2.00 6.35 5.45
CA ARG A 49 2.12 7.42 6.48
C ARG A 49 2.23 8.81 5.87
N LYS A 50 2.82 8.96 4.68
CA LYS A 50 2.88 10.25 3.98
C LYS A 50 1.53 10.68 3.41
N LEU A 51 0.73 9.75 2.90
CA LEU A 51 -0.61 10.01 2.39
C LEU A 51 -1.57 10.36 3.54
N ASP A 52 -1.61 9.53 4.58
CA ASP A 52 -2.48 9.74 5.75
C ASP A 52 -2.13 11.01 6.53
N ALA A 53 -0.85 11.41 6.55
CA ALA A 53 -0.43 12.67 7.17
C ALA A 53 -0.77 13.91 6.32
N HIS A 54 -1.10 13.75 5.04
CA HIS A 54 -1.40 14.87 4.16
C HIS A 54 -2.83 15.38 4.40
N ALA A 55 -2.96 16.66 4.75
CA ALA A 55 -4.24 17.28 5.14
C ALA A 55 -5.36 17.04 4.10
N ALA A 56 -5.04 17.07 2.80
CA ALA A 56 -6.02 16.82 1.74
C ALA A 56 -6.54 15.38 1.72
N TYR A 57 -5.67 14.40 1.98
CA TYR A 57 -6.05 12.97 1.99
C TYR A 57 -6.88 12.65 3.23
N ARG A 58 -6.46 13.23 4.36
CA ARG A 58 -7.20 13.17 5.62
C ARG A 58 -8.57 13.85 5.55
N TRP A 59 -8.69 14.94 4.81
CA TRP A 59 -9.96 15.60 4.58
C TRP A 59 -10.87 14.79 3.64
N ALA A 60 -10.29 14.18 2.60
CA ALA A 60 -11.04 13.33 1.69
C ALA A 60 -11.68 12.13 2.41
N SER A 61 -11.01 11.50 3.38
CA SER A 61 -11.61 10.41 4.16
C SER A 61 -12.74 10.87 5.08
N ILE A 62 -12.66 12.08 5.62
CA ILE A 62 -13.74 12.68 6.44
C ILE A 62 -14.96 13.00 5.57
N VAL A 63 -14.76 13.61 4.41
CA VAL A 63 -15.86 14.01 3.50
C VAL A 63 -16.48 12.83 2.78
N ALA A 64 -15.68 11.81 2.44
CA ALA A 64 -16.17 10.59 1.78
C ALA A 64 -16.96 9.66 2.72
N GLY A 65 -17.13 10.01 3.99
CA GLY A 65 -18.02 9.29 4.93
C GLY A 65 -17.32 8.23 5.78
N GLY A 66 -16.08 8.47 6.23
CA GLY A 66 -15.43 7.62 7.22
C GLY A 66 -16.20 7.58 8.56
N SER A 67 -16.83 6.43 8.84
CA SER A 67 -17.19 5.99 10.20
C SER A 67 -15.99 5.37 10.91
#